data_AF-A0A3M1WZX5-F1
#
_entry.id   AF-A0A3M1WZX5-F1
#
_cell.length_a   1.000
_cell.length_b   1.000
_cell.length_c   1.000
_cell.angle_alpha   90.00
_cell.angle_beta   90.00
_cell.angle_gamma   90.00
#
_symmetry.space_group_name_H-M   'P 1'
#
loop_
_entity.id
_entity.type
_entity.pdbx_description
1 polymer ?
#
loop_
_entity_poly.entity_id
_entity_poly.type
_entity_poly.pdbx_seq_one_letter_code
_entity_poly.pdbx_strand_id
1 'polypeptide(L)'
;AAFIQWLIDPEPGPDARFQAYWQQERRSAAQISDTARLDRLYAQRDERRQAALPLLAANHAQSIFYQLDLSALATDYARSNHPLPAEPAQDEGEPLHLIHDRMFRAMVLRHRDQPDWSRYDAEAFGLLRKTLTAQIEPVQAHRNVLADQIVWARSPVRLDLAGGWTDTPPYCLLHGGRVVNLAAELNGQPPIQVYAKPLERPEIVIRSIDLSYEERLTTFEDLANYDQIGSAFAIPKAALALAGLLPAFARQPETSLARQLEAAGGGIELSLLAAVPKGSGLGTSSILAATVLGALSSYYELGWDLMEIGHRTLILEQLLTSGGGWQDQYGGILPGIKYLETVPGMDQRPQVRWLPDQFFRHPDQQACMLLYYTGITRVAHNILGEIVRGMFLNSSQHLSHIHQLYHHAQQTYEVIQRGQYRQLASMVRRTWELNRALDNGTNPPAVAAILAQVEDWLAGAKLLGAGGGGFLLMMAKDAQAAARVRESLCQNPPNALARFVEFAISDTGLQVTRS
;
A
#
# COMPACT_ATOMS: atom_id res chain seq x y z
N ALA A 1 -7.97 -43.65 33.18
CA ALA A 1 -8.71 -43.91 34.44
C ALA A 1 -8.39 -45.29 35.02
N ALA A 2 -8.60 -46.40 34.29
CA ALA A 2 -8.42 -47.77 34.81
C ALA A 2 -7.04 -48.09 35.41
N PHE A 3 -5.93 -47.64 34.79
CA PHE A 3 -4.58 -47.87 35.35
C PHE A 3 -4.33 -47.12 36.65
N ILE A 4 -4.80 -45.87 36.76
CA ILE A 4 -4.66 -45.08 38.01
C ILE A 4 -5.51 -45.71 39.12
N GLN A 5 -6.72 -46.18 38.79
CA GLN A 5 -7.58 -46.88 39.74
C GLN A 5 -6.89 -48.16 40.25
N TRP A 6 -6.28 -48.94 39.35
CA TRP A 6 -5.49 -50.12 39.68
C TRP A 6 -4.24 -49.80 40.51
N LEU A 7 -3.60 -48.64 40.30
CA LEU A 7 -2.42 -48.20 41.07
C LEU A 7 -2.73 -47.82 42.52
N ILE A 8 -3.93 -47.32 42.78
CA ILE A 8 -4.37 -46.86 44.11
C ILE A 8 -5.24 -47.88 44.84
N ASP A 9 -5.56 -49.00 44.19
CA ASP A 9 -6.27 -50.12 44.79
C ASP A 9 -5.35 -50.82 45.80
N PRO A 10 -5.76 -51.02 47.06
CA PRO A 10 -4.97 -51.75 48.06
C PRO A 10 -4.79 -53.24 47.71
N GLU A 11 -5.68 -53.83 46.91
CA GLU A 11 -5.59 -55.22 46.44
C GLU A 11 -5.84 -55.30 44.92
N PRO A 12 -4.90 -54.80 44.10
CA PRO A 12 -5.09 -54.73 42.67
C PRO A 12 -5.13 -56.13 42.05
N GLY A 13 -6.20 -56.45 41.34
CA GLY A 13 -6.33 -57.71 40.60
C GLY A 13 -5.18 -57.93 39.58
N PRO A 14 -4.86 -59.19 39.23
CA PRO A 14 -3.78 -59.48 38.30
C PRO A 14 -4.13 -58.98 36.89
N ASP A 15 -3.54 -57.85 36.50
CA ASP A 15 -3.60 -57.32 35.14
C ASP A 15 -2.19 -57.27 34.55
N ALA A 16 -1.90 -58.21 33.65
CA ALA A 16 -0.57 -58.37 33.05
C ALA A 16 -0.13 -57.12 32.28
N ARG A 17 -1.07 -56.33 31.73
CA ARG A 17 -0.77 -55.10 31.02
C ARG A 17 -0.38 -53.99 31.99
N PHE A 18 -1.10 -53.85 33.10
CA PHE A 18 -0.78 -52.84 34.12
C PHE A 18 0.50 -53.19 34.90
N GLN A 19 0.74 -54.47 35.18
CA GLN A 19 2.01 -54.94 35.74
C GLN A 19 3.18 -54.64 34.81
N ALA A 20 3.03 -54.91 33.50
CA ALA A 20 4.06 -54.59 32.50
C ALA A 20 4.34 -53.09 32.38
N TYR A 21 3.33 -52.22 32.57
CA TYR A 21 3.54 -50.76 32.64
C TYR A 21 4.23 -50.32 33.94
N TRP A 22 3.86 -50.91 35.08
CA TRP A 22 4.46 -50.57 36.39
C TRP A 22 5.94 -50.94 36.50
N GLN A 23 6.33 -52.02 35.84
CA GLN A 23 7.72 -52.50 35.76
C GLN A 23 8.60 -51.72 34.77
N GLN A 24 8.03 -50.79 33.98
CA GLN A 24 8.83 -49.93 33.12
C GLN A 24 9.75 -49.01 33.93
N GLU A 25 10.89 -48.65 33.34
CA GLU A 25 11.80 -47.67 33.89
C GLU A 25 11.08 -46.31 34.09
N ARG A 26 11.07 -45.80 35.32
CA ARG A 26 10.51 -44.48 35.63
C ARG A 26 11.58 -43.44 35.39
N ARG A 27 11.27 -42.48 34.51
CA ARG A 27 12.12 -41.34 34.22
C ARG A 27 11.48 -40.07 34.76
N SER A 28 12.25 -39.29 35.49
CA SER A 28 11.88 -37.92 35.85
C SER A 28 11.83 -37.02 34.60
N ALA A 29 11.18 -35.86 34.70
CA ALA A 29 11.14 -34.90 33.59
C ALA A 29 12.55 -34.49 33.10
N ALA A 30 13.52 -34.35 34.01
CA ALA A 30 14.92 -34.09 33.69
C ALA A 30 15.55 -35.26 32.90
N GLN A 31 15.38 -36.50 33.37
CA GLN A 31 15.90 -37.69 32.68
C GLN A 31 15.25 -37.91 31.31
N ILE A 32 13.99 -37.53 31.13
CA ILE A 32 13.34 -37.54 29.82
C ILE A 32 14.02 -36.53 28.90
N SER A 33 14.30 -35.31 29.38
CA SER A 33 15.03 -34.30 28.59
C SER A 33 16.43 -34.76 28.21
N ASP A 34 17.15 -35.42 29.13
CA ASP A 34 18.52 -35.89 28.92
C ASP A 34 18.62 -37.07 27.93
N THR A 35 17.52 -37.83 27.78
CA THR A 35 17.49 -39.03 26.94
C THR A 35 16.62 -38.89 25.69
N ALA A 36 15.91 -37.77 25.55
CA ALA A 36 15.08 -37.48 24.39
C ALA A 36 15.96 -37.29 23.15
N ARG A 37 15.74 -38.14 22.14
CA ARG A 37 16.35 -37.96 20.83
C ARG A 37 15.53 -36.99 20.00
N LEU A 38 15.74 -35.69 20.23
CA LEU A 38 15.04 -34.62 19.52
C LEU A 38 15.20 -34.75 18.00
N ASP A 39 16.40 -35.08 17.50
CA ASP A 39 16.65 -35.25 16.07
C ASP A 39 15.74 -36.32 15.44
N ARG A 40 15.52 -37.44 16.14
CA ARG A 40 14.61 -38.50 15.69
C ARG A 40 13.17 -37.99 15.65
N LEU A 41 12.74 -37.23 16.67
CA LEU A 41 11.39 -36.68 16.75
C LEU A 41 11.14 -35.69 15.61
N TYR A 42 12.08 -34.79 15.33
CA TYR A 42 12.00 -33.84 14.22
C TYR A 42 11.99 -34.55 12.86
N ALA A 43 12.86 -35.55 12.66
CA ALA A 43 12.85 -36.36 11.44
C ALA A 43 11.50 -37.08 11.22
N GLN A 44 10.92 -37.69 12.27
CA GLN A 44 9.61 -38.33 12.19
C GLN A 44 8.50 -37.31 11.88
N ARG A 45 8.57 -36.12 12.47
CA ARG A 45 7.62 -35.04 12.20
C ARG A 45 7.70 -34.57 10.75
N ASP A 46 8.91 -34.44 10.21
CA ASP A 46 9.14 -34.05 8.81
C ASP A 46 8.60 -35.11 7.84
N GLU A 47 8.83 -36.39 8.10
CA GLU A 47 8.29 -37.50 7.31
C GLU A 47 6.75 -37.46 7.27
N ARG A 48 6.11 -37.34 8.44
CA ARG A 48 4.65 -37.25 8.54
C ARG A 48 4.09 -36.01 7.86
N ARG A 49 4.79 -34.88 7.99
CA ARG A 49 4.43 -33.64 7.33
C ARG A 49 4.46 -33.81 5.82
N GLN A 50 5.55 -34.33 5.25
CA GLN A 50 5.67 -34.61 3.82
C GLN A 50 4.55 -35.51 3.31
N ALA A 51 4.23 -36.59 4.03
CA ALA A 51 3.12 -37.47 3.67
C ALA A 51 1.74 -36.79 3.68
N ALA A 52 1.53 -35.80 4.55
CA ALA A 52 0.25 -35.10 4.69
C ALA A 52 0.05 -33.97 3.65
N LEU A 53 1.14 -33.35 3.16
CA LEU A 53 1.05 -32.17 2.29
C LEU A 53 0.22 -32.40 1.00
N PRO A 54 0.43 -33.48 0.21
CA PRO A 54 -0.37 -33.72 -0.98
C PRO A 54 -1.86 -33.93 -0.66
N LEU A 55 -2.18 -34.53 0.49
CA LEU A 55 -3.55 -34.76 0.93
C LEU A 55 -4.25 -33.43 1.29
N LEU A 56 -3.53 -32.54 1.98
CA LEU A 56 -4.04 -31.20 2.30
C LEU A 56 -4.27 -30.37 1.03
N ALA A 57 -3.33 -30.43 0.08
CA ALA A 57 -3.42 -29.73 -1.19
C ALA A 57 -4.59 -30.26 -2.05
N ALA A 58 -4.74 -31.57 -2.17
CA ALA A 58 -5.85 -32.17 -2.91
C ALA A 58 -7.21 -31.78 -2.31
N ASN A 59 -7.30 -31.67 -0.98
CA ASN A 59 -8.52 -31.27 -0.27
C ASN A 59 -8.56 -29.76 0.07
N HIS A 60 -7.84 -28.91 -0.67
CA HIS A 60 -7.73 -27.47 -0.42
C HIS A 60 -9.06 -26.73 -0.17
N ALA A 61 -10.13 -27.10 -0.87
CA ALA A 61 -11.46 -26.48 -0.69
C ALA A 61 -12.07 -26.69 0.71
N GLN A 62 -11.62 -27.71 1.45
CA GLN A 62 -12.11 -28.06 2.79
C GLN A 62 -10.97 -28.13 3.82
N SER A 63 -9.75 -27.73 3.44
CA SER A 63 -8.56 -27.80 4.29
C SER A 63 -7.99 -26.39 4.50
N ILE A 64 -7.06 -26.30 5.45
CA ILE A 64 -6.39 -25.04 5.77
C ILE A 64 -5.24 -24.69 4.81
N PHE A 65 -5.06 -25.42 3.70
CA PHE A 65 -3.84 -25.39 2.89
C PHE A 65 -3.43 -23.97 2.47
N TYR A 66 -4.35 -23.19 1.92
CA TYR A 66 -4.06 -21.81 1.48
C TYR A 66 -4.12 -20.78 2.60
N GLN A 67 -4.52 -21.16 3.81
CA GLN A 67 -4.45 -20.33 5.02
C GLN A 67 -3.15 -20.54 5.80
N LEU A 68 -2.32 -21.53 5.43
CA LEU A 68 -0.99 -21.73 6.01
C LEU A 68 -0.01 -20.64 5.56
N ASP A 69 1.15 -20.59 6.20
CA ASP A 69 2.31 -19.86 5.69
C ASP A 69 2.82 -20.52 4.41
N LEU A 70 2.32 -20.03 3.27
CA LEU A 70 2.65 -20.55 1.95
C LEU A 70 4.10 -20.27 1.57
N SER A 71 4.75 -19.28 2.17
CA SER A 71 6.18 -19.01 1.95
C SER A 71 7.03 -20.14 2.54
N ALA A 72 6.78 -20.51 3.79
CA ALA A 72 7.43 -21.65 4.43
C ALA A 72 7.07 -22.97 3.73
N LEU A 73 5.79 -23.14 3.39
CA LEU A 73 5.31 -24.35 2.71
C LEU A 73 5.91 -24.50 1.30
N ALA A 74 6.11 -23.41 0.57
CA ALA A 74 6.73 -23.44 -0.75
C ALA A 74 8.19 -23.92 -0.67
N THR A 75 8.91 -23.52 0.37
CA THR A 75 10.26 -24.02 0.66
C THR A 75 10.24 -25.53 0.93
N ASP A 76 9.28 -26.01 1.74
CA ASP A 76 9.12 -27.44 2.03
C ASP A 76 8.78 -28.24 0.76
N TYR A 77 7.86 -27.74 -0.07
CA TYR A 77 7.48 -28.36 -1.33
C TYR A 77 8.66 -28.43 -2.31
N ALA A 78 9.45 -27.36 -2.39
CA ALA A 78 10.62 -27.30 -3.26
C ALA A 78 11.70 -28.33 -2.86
N ARG A 79 11.86 -28.57 -1.55
CA ARG A 79 12.76 -29.61 -1.02
C ARG A 79 12.22 -31.04 -1.19
N SER A 80 10.91 -31.18 -1.35
CA SER A 80 10.26 -32.47 -1.59
C SER A 80 10.22 -32.83 -3.08
N ASN A 81 10.08 -34.13 -3.38
CA ASN A 81 9.85 -34.62 -4.74
C ASN A 81 8.36 -34.61 -5.14
N HIS A 82 7.48 -33.95 -4.37
CA HIS A 82 6.06 -33.89 -4.73
C HIS A 82 5.83 -33.03 -5.98
N PRO A 83 4.94 -33.45 -6.91
CA PRO A 83 4.50 -32.58 -7.98
C PRO A 83 3.78 -31.36 -7.40
N LEU A 84 3.66 -30.29 -8.20
CA LEU A 84 2.78 -29.18 -7.84
C LEU A 84 1.34 -29.69 -7.65
N PRO A 85 0.54 -29.08 -6.77
CA PRO A 85 -0.89 -29.40 -6.64
C PRO A 85 -1.61 -29.29 -7.99
N ALA A 86 -2.72 -30.01 -8.15
CA ALA A 86 -3.61 -29.82 -9.29
C ALA A 86 -4.07 -28.35 -9.34
N GLU A 87 -4.19 -27.78 -10.53
CA GLU A 87 -4.67 -26.40 -10.65
C GLU A 87 -6.16 -26.33 -10.26
N PRO A 88 -6.55 -25.40 -9.36
CA PRO A 88 -7.95 -25.15 -9.08
C PRO A 88 -8.67 -24.66 -10.35
N ALA A 89 -9.94 -25.06 -10.51
CA ALA A 89 -10.76 -24.60 -11.63
C ALA A 89 -10.98 -23.08 -11.53
N GLN A 90 -10.95 -22.38 -12.67
CA GLN A 90 -11.06 -20.90 -12.70
C GLN A 90 -12.43 -20.39 -12.19
N ASP A 91 -13.47 -21.21 -12.29
CA ASP A 91 -14.84 -20.88 -11.88
C ASP A 91 -15.15 -21.33 -10.44
N GLU A 92 -14.24 -22.04 -9.77
CA GLU A 92 -14.43 -22.59 -8.42
C GLU A 92 -13.52 -21.90 -7.40
N GLY A 93 -13.97 -20.76 -6.83
CA GLY A 93 -13.34 -20.20 -5.64
C GLY A 93 -13.47 -18.68 -5.47
N GLU A 94 -13.21 -18.21 -4.25
CA GLU A 94 -13.00 -16.78 -3.99
C GLU A 94 -11.72 -16.30 -4.72
N PRO A 95 -11.71 -15.11 -5.35
CA PRO A 95 -10.56 -14.63 -6.13
C PRO A 95 -9.22 -14.66 -5.39
N LEU A 96 -9.22 -14.46 -4.07
CA LEU A 96 -8.03 -14.52 -3.22
C LEU A 96 -7.41 -15.92 -3.18
N HIS A 97 -8.23 -16.97 -3.22
CA HIS A 97 -7.75 -18.35 -3.23
C HIS A 97 -6.91 -18.63 -4.49
N LEU A 98 -7.38 -18.19 -5.66
CA LEU A 98 -6.62 -18.33 -6.91
C LEU A 98 -5.31 -17.53 -6.85
N ILE A 99 -5.33 -16.32 -6.26
CA ILE A 99 -4.11 -15.52 -6.07
C ILE A 99 -3.10 -16.27 -5.18
N HIS A 100 -3.54 -16.83 -4.06
CA HIS A 100 -2.70 -17.64 -3.17
C HIS A 100 -2.11 -18.86 -3.89
N ASP A 101 -2.89 -19.57 -4.70
CA ASP A 101 -2.42 -20.71 -5.50
C ASP A 101 -1.35 -20.29 -6.52
N ARG A 102 -1.64 -19.27 -7.31
CA ARG A 102 -0.71 -18.78 -8.34
C ARG A 102 0.60 -18.33 -7.70
N MET A 103 0.55 -17.58 -6.60
CA MET A 103 1.77 -17.17 -5.93
C MET A 103 2.52 -18.32 -5.25
N PHE A 104 1.81 -19.29 -4.67
CA PHE A 104 2.42 -20.50 -4.12
C PHE A 104 3.20 -21.29 -5.19
N ARG A 105 2.60 -21.51 -6.37
CA ARG A 105 3.26 -22.16 -7.51
C ARG A 105 4.48 -21.39 -7.96
N ALA A 106 4.36 -20.07 -8.13
CA ALA A 106 5.48 -19.21 -8.49
C ALA A 106 6.64 -19.39 -7.51
N MET A 107 6.38 -19.40 -6.20
CA MET A 107 7.41 -19.54 -5.19
C MET A 107 8.06 -20.94 -5.17
N VAL A 108 7.27 -22.01 -5.30
CA VAL A 108 7.82 -23.38 -5.40
C VAL A 108 8.73 -23.52 -6.63
N LEU A 109 8.29 -23.03 -7.79
CA LEU A 109 9.06 -23.08 -9.03
C LEU A 109 10.34 -22.24 -8.95
N ARG A 110 10.27 -21.07 -8.31
CA ARG A 110 11.43 -20.20 -8.05
C ARG A 110 12.46 -20.90 -7.18
N HIS A 111 12.05 -21.60 -6.12
CA HIS A 111 12.96 -22.39 -5.28
C HIS A 111 13.53 -23.63 -5.98
N ARG A 112 12.86 -24.12 -7.04
CA ARG A 112 13.33 -25.23 -7.89
C ARG A 112 14.16 -24.78 -9.09
N ASP A 113 14.42 -23.48 -9.23
CA ASP A 113 15.07 -22.87 -10.40
C ASP A 113 14.39 -23.22 -11.74
N GLN A 114 13.06 -23.35 -11.75
CA GLN A 114 12.25 -23.66 -12.93
C GLN A 114 11.68 -22.39 -13.56
N PRO A 115 11.80 -22.16 -14.88
CA PRO A 115 11.57 -20.86 -15.53
C PRO A 115 10.12 -20.37 -15.51
N ASP A 116 9.14 -21.26 -15.35
CA ASP A 116 7.71 -20.92 -15.42
C ASP A 116 7.20 -20.08 -14.24
N TRP A 117 8.02 -19.83 -13.21
CA TRP A 117 7.61 -19.06 -12.03
C TRP A 117 7.10 -17.65 -12.38
N SER A 118 7.70 -16.99 -13.38
CA SER A 118 7.36 -15.60 -13.73
C SER A 118 5.96 -15.47 -14.32
N ARG A 119 5.48 -16.52 -15.01
CA ARG A 119 4.12 -16.59 -15.53
C ARG A 119 3.12 -16.60 -14.37
N TYR A 120 3.30 -17.49 -13.40
CA TYR A 120 2.40 -17.59 -12.25
C TYR A 120 2.43 -16.33 -11.36
N ASP A 121 3.61 -15.71 -11.22
CA ASP A 121 3.75 -14.43 -10.53
C ASP A 121 2.89 -13.34 -11.22
N ALA A 122 3.02 -13.20 -12.54
CA ALA A 122 2.23 -12.25 -13.32
C ALA A 122 0.72 -12.56 -13.29
N GLU A 123 0.34 -13.85 -13.32
CA GLU A 123 -1.07 -14.27 -13.18
C GLU A 123 -1.65 -13.86 -11.82
N ALA A 124 -0.92 -14.01 -10.72
CA ALA A 124 -1.38 -13.61 -9.38
C ALA A 124 -1.65 -12.11 -9.28
N PHE A 125 -0.71 -11.27 -9.73
CA PHE A 125 -0.89 -9.82 -9.77
C PHE A 125 -2.00 -9.40 -10.76
N GLY A 126 -2.11 -10.10 -11.89
CA GLY A 126 -3.17 -9.88 -12.89
C GLY A 126 -4.57 -10.19 -12.35
N LEU A 127 -4.71 -11.27 -11.57
CA LEU A 127 -5.96 -11.62 -10.90
C LEU A 127 -6.39 -10.56 -9.90
N LEU A 128 -5.48 -10.12 -9.01
CA LEU A 128 -5.78 -9.03 -8.06
C LEU A 128 -6.29 -7.79 -8.78
N ARG A 129 -5.59 -7.38 -9.84
CA ARG A 129 -5.97 -6.24 -10.67
C ARG A 129 -7.36 -6.41 -11.27
N LYS A 130 -7.62 -7.55 -11.93
CA LYS A 130 -8.91 -7.86 -12.55
C LYS A 130 -10.05 -7.78 -11.51
N THR A 131 -9.84 -8.32 -10.32
CA THR A 131 -10.83 -8.31 -9.24
C THR A 131 -11.10 -6.89 -8.74
N LEU A 132 -10.08 -6.05 -8.61
CA LEU A 132 -10.26 -4.65 -8.22
C LEU A 132 -10.93 -3.82 -9.31
N THR A 133 -10.50 -3.94 -10.57
CA THR A 133 -11.04 -3.16 -11.69
C THR A 133 -12.48 -3.54 -12.06
N ALA A 134 -12.93 -4.76 -11.73
CA ALA A 134 -14.30 -5.21 -12.00
C ALA A 134 -15.38 -4.46 -11.19
N GLN A 135 -15.00 -3.65 -10.21
CA GLN A 135 -15.93 -2.90 -9.37
C GLN A 135 -16.46 -1.61 -10.02
N ILE A 136 -15.89 -1.18 -11.15
CA ILE A 136 -16.22 0.12 -11.73
C ILE A 136 -17.34 0.03 -12.76
N GLU A 137 -18.37 0.85 -12.59
CA GLU A 137 -19.44 0.97 -13.57
C GLU A 137 -19.05 1.94 -14.71
N PRO A 138 -19.42 1.62 -15.97
CA PRO A 138 -19.26 2.53 -17.09
C PRO A 138 -20.03 3.84 -16.89
N VAL A 139 -19.39 4.95 -17.29
CA VAL A 139 -19.93 6.31 -17.15
C VAL A 139 -20.20 6.93 -18.51
N GLN A 140 -21.01 7.99 -18.51
CA GLN A 140 -21.22 8.81 -19.71
C GLN A 140 -20.63 10.19 -19.46
N ALA A 141 -19.68 10.60 -20.29
CA ALA A 141 -19.12 11.94 -20.22
C ALA A 141 -20.06 12.96 -20.87
N HIS A 142 -20.36 14.06 -20.16
CA HIS A 142 -21.11 15.19 -20.72
C HIS A 142 -20.51 16.52 -20.27
N ARG A 143 -20.00 17.33 -21.20
CA ARG A 143 -19.34 18.61 -20.88
C ARG A 143 -20.28 19.54 -20.10
N ASN A 144 -19.85 19.90 -18.89
CA ASN A 144 -20.55 20.79 -17.97
C ASN A 144 -19.83 22.14 -17.78
N VAL A 145 -19.13 22.60 -18.81
CA VAL A 145 -18.43 23.89 -18.82
C VAL A 145 -18.72 24.65 -20.10
N LEU A 146 -18.75 25.99 -19.98
CA LEU A 146 -18.84 26.87 -21.14
C LEU A 146 -17.50 26.97 -21.87
N ALA A 147 -17.51 27.46 -23.11
CA ALA A 147 -16.34 27.51 -23.98
C ALA A 147 -15.19 28.39 -23.44
N ASP A 148 -15.52 29.40 -22.62
CA ASP A 148 -14.59 30.34 -22.00
C ASP A 148 -14.20 29.95 -20.56
N GLN A 149 -14.78 28.87 -20.01
CA GLN A 149 -14.51 28.44 -18.65
C GLN A 149 -13.35 27.47 -18.56
N ILE A 150 -12.61 27.58 -17.46
CA ILE A 150 -11.52 26.67 -17.08
C ILE A 150 -11.87 26.04 -15.75
N VAL A 151 -11.77 24.70 -15.68
CA VAL A 151 -11.79 23.98 -14.42
C VAL A 151 -10.38 23.96 -13.86
N TRP A 152 -10.23 24.39 -12.61
CA TRP A 152 -8.97 24.34 -11.88
C TRP A 152 -9.14 23.47 -10.64
N ALA A 153 -8.46 22.32 -10.65
CA ALA A 153 -8.36 21.40 -9.52
C ALA A 153 -6.98 21.52 -8.87
N ARG A 154 -6.94 21.47 -7.54
CA ARG A 154 -5.71 21.59 -6.76
C ARG A 154 -5.78 20.73 -5.50
N SER A 155 -4.68 20.04 -5.19
CA SER A 155 -4.60 19.11 -4.05
C SER A 155 -3.33 19.31 -3.24
N PRO A 156 -3.42 19.22 -1.90
CA PRO A 156 -2.26 19.13 -1.02
C PRO A 156 -1.57 17.77 -1.18
N VAL A 157 -0.36 17.64 -0.66
CA VAL A 157 0.32 16.34 -0.53
C VAL A 157 -0.13 15.60 0.73
N ARG A 158 0.28 14.34 0.88
CA ARG A 158 0.05 13.58 2.12
C ARG A 158 1.33 13.32 2.91
N LEU A 159 1.30 13.59 4.22
CA LEU A 159 2.31 13.10 5.16
C LEU A 159 1.73 11.90 5.92
N ASP A 160 2.33 10.72 5.75
CA ASP A 160 1.98 9.51 6.48
C ASP A 160 2.62 9.55 7.88
N LEU A 161 1.81 9.36 8.93
CA LEU A 161 2.30 9.30 10.31
C LEU A 161 2.42 7.84 10.79
N ALA A 162 1.40 7.02 10.56
CA ALA A 162 1.36 5.61 10.99
C ALA A 162 0.44 4.76 10.10
N GLY A 163 0.70 3.46 10.06
CA GLY A 163 -0.19 2.46 9.46
C GLY A 163 -0.01 2.22 7.96
N GLY A 164 0.92 2.90 7.29
CA GLY A 164 1.23 2.60 5.89
C GLY A 164 1.54 1.11 5.67
N TRP A 165 1.15 0.57 4.51
CA TRP A 165 1.12 -0.85 4.13
C TRP A 165 -0.12 -1.62 4.57
N THR A 166 -0.84 -1.16 5.58
CA THR A 166 -2.10 -1.81 5.99
C THR A 166 -3.24 -1.53 5.01
N ASP A 167 -3.09 -0.50 4.18
CA ASP A 167 -4.02 -0.08 3.12
C ASP A 167 -3.79 -0.79 1.78
N THR A 168 -2.76 -1.62 1.67
CA THR A 168 -2.37 -2.28 0.43
C THR A 168 -3.06 -3.65 0.29
N PRO A 169 -3.73 -3.92 -0.84
CA PRO A 169 -4.22 -5.26 -1.15
C PRO A 169 -3.07 -6.29 -1.30
N PRO A 170 -3.24 -7.54 -0.86
CA PRO A 170 -4.48 -8.14 -0.36
C PRO A 170 -4.73 -7.92 1.14
N TYR A 171 -3.77 -7.36 1.89
CA TYR A 171 -3.88 -7.26 3.36
C TYR A 171 -5.17 -6.54 3.78
N CYS A 172 -5.44 -5.38 3.19
CA CYS A 172 -6.64 -4.61 3.52
C CYS A 172 -7.95 -5.31 3.13
N LEU A 173 -7.93 -6.18 2.11
CA LEU A 173 -9.08 -6.98 1.71
C LEU A 173 -9.40 -8.06 2.75
N LEU A 174 -8.38 -8.62 3.41
CA LEU A 174 -8.50 -9.70 4.38
C LEU A 174 -8.74 -9.20 5.81
N HIS A 175 -8.10 -8.09 6.19
CA HIS A 175 -8.04 -7.62 7.57
C HIS A 175 -8.61 -6.21 7.78
N GLY A 176 -8.96 -5.51 6.70
CA GLY A 176 -9.13 -4.06 6.72
C GLY A 176 -7.78 -3.33 6.83
N GLY A 177 -7.76 -2.05 6.52
CA GLY A 177 -6.59 -1.19 6.65
C GLY A 177 -6.82 -0.05 7.62
N ARG A 178 -5.74 0.45 8.23
CA ARG A 178 -5.76 1.55 9.21
C ARG A 178 -4.58 2.46 9.00
N VAL A 179 -4.84 3.72 8.66
CA VAL A 179 -3.78 4.71 8.41
C VAL A 179 -4.08 6.00 9.15
N VAL A 180 -3.06 6.58 9.77
CA VAL A 180 -3.07 7.96 10.25
C VAL A 180 -2.18 8.80 9.34
N ASN A 181 -2.77 9.78 8.68
CA ASN A 181 -2.04 10.71 7.82
C ASN A 181 -2.61 12.13 7.94
N LEU A 182 -1.95 13.08 7.29
CA LEU A 182 -2.45 14.45 7.17
C LEU A 182 -2.26 14.97 5.74
N ALA A 183 -3.17 15.83 5.31
CA ALA A 183 -3.03 16.62 4.10
C ALA A 183 -2.18 17.86 4.39
N ALA A 184 -1.14 18.10 3.59
CA ALA A 184 -0.21 19.21 3.76
C ALA A 184 -0.06 20.05 2.50
N GLU A 185 -0.15 21.36 2.67
CA GLU A 185 0.28 22.34 1.67
C GLU A 185 1.77 22.60 1.85
N LEU A 186 2.46 22.88 0.74
CA LEU A 186 3.90 23.14 0.74
C LEU A 186 4.13 24.59 0.35
N ASN A 187 4.91 25.31 1.17
CA ASN A 187 5.20 26.74 0.97
C ASN A 187 3.92 27.58 0.75
N GLY A 188 2.85 27.28 1.50
CA GLY A 188 1.58 28.02 1.47
C GLY A 188 0.66 27.72 0.28
N GLN A 189 0.91 26.67 -0.50
CA GLN A 189 0.04 26.29 -1.61
C GLN A 189 -0.12 24.77 -1.79
N PRO A 190 -1.25 24.30 -2.33
CA PRO A 190 -1.40 22.94 -2.84
C PRO A 190 -0.45 22.74 -4.05
N PRO A 191 0.53 21.83 -3.95
CA PRO A 191 1.59 21.75 -4.96
C PRO A 191 1.18 20.95 -6.21
N ILE A 192 0.03 20.26 -6.20
CA ILE A 192 -0.48 19.48 -7.32
C ILE A 192 -1.68 20.23 -7.91
N GLN A 193 -1.62 20.55 -9.20
CA GLN A 193 -2.62 21.36 -9.88
C GLN A 193 -2.93 20.81 -11.27
N VAL A 194 -4.21 20.88 -11.65
CA VAL A 194 -4.73 20.43 -12.93
C VAL A 194 -5.69 21.48 -13.47
N TYR A 195 -5.51 21.83 -14.73
CA TYR A 195 -6.39 22.73 -15.46
C TYR A 195 -7.03 21.96 -16.60
N ALA A 196 -8.34 22.07 -16.74
CA ALA A 196 -9.09 21.50 -17.85
C ALA A 196 -9.87 22.60 -18.58
N LYS A 197 -9.69 22.70 -19.89
CA LYS A 197 -10.41 23.67 -20.73
C LYS A 197 -10.95 22.99 -21.99
N PRO A 198 -12.06 23.48 -22.55
CA PRO A 198 -12.61 22.94 -23.78
C PRO A 198 -11.76 23.28 -25.01
N LEU A 199 -11.84 22.42 -26.01
CA LEU A 199 -11.29 22.62 -27.34
C LEU A 199 -12.41 22.53 -28.39
N GLU A 200 -12.31 23.34 -29.44
CA GLU A 200 -13.25 23.29 -30.57
C GLU A 200 -13.06 22.02 -31.42
N ARG A 201 -11.81 21.56 -31.55
CA ARG A 201 -11.49 20.32 -32.28
C ARG A 201 -11.79 19.10 -31.40
N PRO A 202 -12.33 18.01 -31.96
CA PRO A 202 -12.58 16.77 -31.21
C PRO A 202 -11.27 15.98 -31.00
N GLU A 203 -10.34 16.57 -30.26
CA GLU A 203 -9.07 15.99 -29.86
C GLU A 203 -8.84 16.18 -28.35
N ILE A 204 -7.92 15.40 -27.79
CA ILE A 204 -7.43 15.57 -26.43
C ILE A 204 -6.01 16.12 -26.49
N VAL A 205 -5.73 17.18 -25.75
CA VAL A 205 -4.36 17.72 -25.59
C VAL A 205 -3.96 17.58 -24.13
N ILE A 206 -2.83 16.90 -23.86
CA ILE A 206 -2.31 16.74 -22.50
C ILE A 206 -0.96 17.47 -22.41
N ARG A 207 -0.80 18.31 -21.39
CA ARG A 207 0.41 19.11 -21.14
C ARG A 207 0.92 18.88 -19.74
N SER A 208 2.24 18.75 -19.60
CA SER A 208 2.93 18.81 -18.30
C SER A 208 3.80 20.06 -18.29
N ILE A 209 3.50 20.95 -17.35
CA ILE A 209 4.21 22.23 -17.19
C ILE A 209 5.62 22.00 -16.64
N ASP A 210 5.76 21.07 -15.69
CA ASP A 210 7.03 20.73 -15.04
C ASP A 210 8.00 19.98 -15.96
N LEU A 211 7.49 19.15 -16.87
CA LEU A 211 8.32 18.41 -17.83
C LEU A 211 8.45 19.11 -19.18
N SER A 212 7.70 20.20 -19.41
CA SER A 212 7.59 20.89 -20.71
C SER A 212 7.17 19.96 -21.86
N TYR A 213 6.31 18.97 -21.58
CA TYR A 213 5.84 17.99 -22.57
C TYR A 213 4.40 18.29 -23.00
N GLU A 214 4.08 17.97 -24.25
CA GLU A 214 2.73 18.01 -24.83
C GLU A 214 2.49 16.74 -25.64
N GLU A 215 1.29 16.18 -25.52
CA GLU A 215 0.82 15.07 -26.34
C GLU A 215 -0.59 15.35 -26.85
N ARG A 216 -0.87 15.00 -28.11
CA ARG A 216 -2.18 15.14 -28.75
C ARG A 216 -2.72 13.75 -29.07
N LEU A 217 -3.94 13.48 -28.64
CA LEU A 217 -4.60 12.18 -28.83
C LEU A 217 -5.81 12.37 -29.73
N THR A 218 -5.89 11.55 -30.77
CA THR A 218 -6.93 11.61 -31.80
C THR A 218 -7.62 10.27 -32.05
N THR A 219 -7.01 9.17 -31.57
CA THR A 219 -7.54 7.82 -31.70
C THR A 219 -7.71 7.15 -30.32
N PHE A 220 -8.53 6.09 -30.27
CA PHE A 220 -8.64 5.28 -29.05
C PHE A 220 -7.32 4.59 -28.68
N GLU A 221 -6.50 4.24 -29.67
CA GLU A 221 -5.18 3.63 -29.44
C GLU A 221 -4.24 4.60 -28.72
N ASP A 222 -4.21 5.87 -29.14
CA ASP A 222 -3.43 6.94 -28.48
C ASP A 222 -3.77 7.03 -26.99
N LEU A 223 -5.06 6.88 -26.66
CA LEU A 223 -5.58 6.97 -25.30
C LEU A 223 -5.40 5.67 -24.50
N ALA A 224 -5.57 4.50 -25.12
CA ALA A 224 -5.49 3.19 -24.46
C ALA A 224 -4.06 2.80 -24.04
N ASN A 225 -3.04 3.38 -24.69
CA ASN A 225 -1.62 3.13 -24.41
C ASN A 225 -1.12 3.81 -23.11
N TYR A 226 -1.88 3.70 -22.01
CA TYR A 226 -1.52 4.26 -20.70
C TYR A 226 -0.66 3.34 -19.84
N ASP A 227 -0.52 2.07 -20.19
CA ASP A 227 0.29 1.07 -19.48
C ASP A 227 1.76 1.02 -19.96
N GLN A 228 2.13 1.84 -20.95
CA GLN A 228 3.49 1.92 -21.45
C GLN A 228 4.46 2.48 -20.40
N ILE A 229 5.49 1.70 -20.10
CA ILE A 229 6.54 2.06 -19.13
C ILE A 229 7.24 3.35 -19.59
N GLY A 230 7.30 4.33 -18.70
CA GLY A 230 7.97 5.60 -18.95
C GLY A 230 7.13 6.66 -19.67
N SER A 231 5.86 6.38 -19.99
CA SER A 231 4.93 7.38 -20.49
C SER A 231 4.76 8.53 -19.50
N ALA A 232 5.01 9.76 -19.93
CA ALA A 232 4.82 10.95 -19.11
C ALA A 232 3.34 11.22 -18.79
N PHE A 233 2.42 10.65 -19.59
CA PHE A 233 0.99 10.91 -19.54
C PHE A 233 0.14 9.66 -19.26
N ALA A 234 0.74 8.61 -18.69
CA ALA A 234 0.02 7.41 -18.24
C ALA A 234 -1.18 7.74 -17.33
N ILE A 235 -0.96 8.56 -16.30
CA ILE A 235 -1.99 8.98 -15.33
C ILE A 235 -3.18 9.70 -15.99
N PRO A 236 -3.00 10.81 -16.72
CA PRO A 236 -4.13 11.52 -17.32
C PRO A 236 -4.84 10.68 -18.39
N LYS A 237 -4.13 9.84 -19.16
CA LYS A 237 -4.76 8.92 -20.12
C LYS A 237 -5.68 7.91 -19.42
N ALA A 238 -5.21 7.27 -18.36
CA ALA A 238 -6.03 6.35 -17.57
C ALA A 238 -7.21 7.06 -16.90
N ALA A 239 -7.05 8.31 -16.44
CA ALA A 239 -8.14 9.10 -15.88
C ALA A 239 -9.21 9.45 -16.94
N LEU A 240 -8.80 9.84 -18.14
CA LEU A 240 -9.69 10.09 -19.29
C LEU A 240 -10.43 8.82 -19.72
N ALA A 241 -9.75 7.66 -19.69
CA ALA A 241 -10.37 6.37 -19.89
C ALA A 241 -11.49 6.13 -18.86
N LEU A 242 -11.19 6.26 -17.56
CA LEU A 242 -12.17 6.09 -16.47
C LEU A 242 -13.30 7.14 -16.47
N ALA A 243 -13.10 8.28 -17.13
CA ALA A 243 -14.13 9.28 -17.37
C ALA A 243 -15.07 8.93 -18.54
N GLY A 244 -14.92 7.75 -19.15
CA GLY A 244 -15.81 7.25 -20.21
C GLY A 244 -15.40 7.68 -21.61
N LEU A 245 -14.14 8.11 -21.82
CA LEU A 245 -13.64 8.44 -23.16
C LEU A 245 -13.02 7.24 -23.88
N LEU A 246 -12.88 6.09 -23.21
CA LEU A 246 -12.57 4.81 -23.85
C LEU A 246 -13.81 3.90 -23.85
N PRO A 247 -14.03 3.11 -24.92
CA PRO A 247 -15.21 2.25 -25.04
C PRO A 247 -15.42 1.29 -23.86
N ALA A 248 -14.33 0.77 -23.28
CA ALA A 248 -14.39 -0.16 -22.15
C ALA A 248 -15.00 0.44 -20.88
N PHE A 249 -15.00 1.77 -20.75
CA PHE A 249 -15.49 2.51 -19.58
C PHE A 249 -16.65 3.45 -19.94
N ALA A 250 -17.05 3.49 -21.20
CA ALA A 250 -18.15 4.31 -21.69
C ALA A 250 -19.47 3.55 -21.59
N ARG A 251 -20.51 4.20 -21.07
CA ARG A 251 -21.87 3.64 -21.04
C ARG A 251 -22.45 3.51 -22.44
N GLN A 252 -22.15 4.48 -23.31
CA GLN A 252 -22.49 4.47 -24.73
C GLN A 252 -21.20 4.66 -25.54
N PRO A 253 -20.54 3.56 -25.92
CA PRO A 253 -19.29 3.62 -26.67
C PRO A 253 -19.55 4.02 -28.12
N GLU A 254 -18.73 4.96 -28.61
CA GLU A 254 -18.72 5.40 -30.00
C GLU A 254 -17.68 4.67 -30.86
N THR A 255 -17.80 4.81 -32.18
CA THR A 255 -16.93 4.13 -33.16
C THR A 255 -15.51 4.70 -33.25
N SER A 256 -15.29 5.94 -32.82
CA SER A 256 -13.98 6.59 -32.80
C SER A 256 -13.86 7.59 -31.66
N LEU A 257 -12.64 7.94 -31.26
CA LEU A 257 -12.40 8.91 -30.19
C LEU A 257 -13.00 10.28 -30.55
N ALA A 258 -12.89 10.71 -31.81
CA ALA A 258 -13.49 11.97 -32.26
C ALA A 258 -15.01 11.99 -32.05
N ARG A 259 -15.72 10.90 -32.39
CA ARG A 259 -17.17 10.77 -32.15
C ARG A 259 -17.50 10.73 -30.66
N GLN A 260 -16.68 10.02 -29.86
CA GLN A 260 -16.84 9.99 -28.40
C GLN A 260 -16.72 11.39 -27.79
N LEU A 261 -15.76 12.19 -28.26
CA LEU A 261 -15.56 13.57 -27.81
C LEU A 261 -16.71 14.48 -28.27
N GLU A 262 -17.17 14.36 -29.53
CA GLU A 262 -18.35 15.07 -30.02
C GLU A 262 -19.58 14.79 -29.14
N ALA A 263 -19.84 13.52 -28.84
CA ALA A 263 -20.93 13.09 -27.96
C ALA A 263 -20.76 13.61 -26.52
N ALA A 264 -19.51 13.72 -26.05
CA ALA A 264 -19.17 14.28 -24.75
C ALA A 264 -19.19 15.82 -24.71
N GLY A 265 -19.41 16.51 -25.84
CA GLY A 265 -19.50 17.97 -25.91
C GLY A 265 -18.23 18.70 -26.40
N GLY A 266 -17.30 17.99 -27.05
CA GLY A 266 -16.10 18.56 -27.70
C GLY A 266 -14.78 18.03 -27.14
N GLY A 267 -13.68 18.54 -27.68
CA GLY A 267 -12.33 18.21 -27.22
C GLY A 267 -11.99 18.84 -25.86
N ILE A 268 -10.86 18.43 -25.29
CA ILE A 268 -10.40 18.86 -23.98
C ILE A 268 -8.88 19.04 -23.98
N GLU A 269 -8.40 20.12 -23.36
CA GLU A 269 -7.00 20.28 -23.01
C GLU A 269 -6.84 20.13 -21.49
N LEU A 270 -5.97 19.21 -21.07
CA LEU A 270 -5.54 19.01 -19.70
C LEU A 270 -4.11 19.54 -19.52
N SER A 271 -3.91 20.48 -18.62
CA SER A 271 -2.58 20.95 -18.21
C SER A 271 -2.29 20.59 -16.76
N LEU A 272 -1.15 19.93 -16.51
CA LEU A 272 -0.76 19.35 -15.23
C LEU A 272 0.47 20.08 -14.69
N LEU A 273 0.49 20.31 -13.37
CA LEU A 273 1.65 20.80 -12.64
C LEU A 273 1.80 20.03 -11.33
N ALA A 274 2.97 19.43 -11.13
CA ALA A 274 3.38 18.87 -9.85
C ALA A 274 4.63 19.60 -9.35
N ALA A 275 4.46 20.52 -8.41
CA ALA A 275 5.55 21.29 -7.79
C ALA A 275 6.30 20.49 -6.71
N VAL A 276 6.45 19.17 -6.92
CA VAL A 276 7.12 18.23 -6.02
C VAL A 276 7.97 17.27 -6.86
N PRO A 277 9.24 17.01 -6.51
CA PRO A 277 10.07 16.06 -7.25
C PRO A 277 9.44 14.67 -7.35
N LYS A 278 9.63 14.00 -8.49
CA LYS A 278 9.27 12.57 -8.64
C LYS A 278 10.00 11.74 -7.59
N GLY A 279 9.31 10.76 -6.99
CA GLY A 279 9.90 9.94 -5.92
C GLY A 279 10.05 10.66 -4.57
N SER A 280 9.23 11.69 -4.31
CA SER A 280 9.20 12.44 -3.05
C SER A 280 8.77 11.63 -1.83
N GLY A 281 8.03 10.53 -2.03
CA GLY A 281 7.40 9.78 -0.94
C GLY A 281 6.12 10.42 -0.39
N LEU A 282 5.63 11.50 -1.01
CA LEU A 282 4.49 12.30 -0.57
C LEU A 282 3.15 11.91 -1.22
N GLY A 283 3.08 10.73 -1.85
CA GLY A 283 1.88 10.24 -2.55
C GLY A 283 1.55 11.02 -3.83
N THR A 284 2.53 11.71 -4.42
CA THR A 284 2.32 12.66 -5.52
C THR A 284 1.61 12.05 -6.73
N SER A 285 1.92 10.80 -7.11
CA SER A 285 1.30 10.14 -8.27
C SER A 285 -0.19 9.87 -8.06
N SER A 286 -0.56 9.26 -6.93
CA SER A 286 -1.95 8.95 -6.58
C SER A 286 -2.76 10.22 -6.40
N ILE A 287 -2.18 11.24 -5.76
CA ILE A 287 -2.87 12.52 -5.57
C ILE A 287 -3.03 13.25 -6.91
N LEU A 288 -2.05 13.20 -7.82
CA LEU A 288 -2.20 13.73 -9.18
C LEU A 288 -3.34 13.03 -9.92
N ALA A 289 -3.40 11.70 -9.85
CA ALA A 289 -4.49 10.92 -10.42
C ALA A 289 -5.86 11.35 -9.86
N ALA A 290 -5.98 11.47 -8.54
CA ALA A 290 -7.19 11.95 -7.88
C ALA A 290 -7.55 13.39 -8.27
N THR A 291 -6.56 14.26 -8.45
CA THR A 291 -6.76 15.67 -8.87
C THR A 291 -7.25 15.75 -10.31
N VAL A 292 -6.70 14.92 -11.21
CA VAL A 292 -7.20 14.82 -12.60
C VAL A 292 -8.63 14.28 -12.61
N LEU A 293 -8.92 13.21 -11.86
CA LEU A 293 -10.27 12.66 -11.76
C LEU A 293 -11.26 13.68 -11.18
N GLY A 294 -10.85 14.48 -10.18
CA GLY A 294 -11.66 15.57 -9.65
C GLY A 294 -11.94 16.67 -10.68
N ALA A 295 -10.92 17.07 -11.46
CA ALA A 295 -11.11 18.01 -12.57
C ALA A 295 -12.08 17.45 -13.62
N LEU A 296 -11.91 16.19 -14.02
CA LEU A 296 -12.76 15.51 -15.00
C LEU A 296 -14.19 15.30 -14.50
N SER A 297 -14.39 14.98 -13.21
CA SER A 297 -15.72 14.87 -12.60
C SER A 297 -16.51 16.17 -12.74
N SER A 298 -15.87 17.30 -12.41
CA SER A 298 -16.45 18.62 -12.60
C SER A 298 -16.63 18.96 -14.08
N TYR A 299 -15.66 18.62 -14.94
CA TYR A 299 -15.72 18.95 -16.37
C TYR A 299 -16.81 18.17 -17.12
N TYR A 300 -17.04 16.89 -16.80
CA TYR A 300 -17.93 15.97 -17.54
C TYR A 300 -19.24 15.58 -16.81
N GLU A 301 -19.67 16.34 -15.80
CA GLU A 301 -20.89 16.07 -15.02
C GLU A 301 -20.97 14.64 -14.44
N LEU A 302 -19.83 14.09 -14.03
CA LEU A 302 -19.79 12.67 -13.63
C LEU A 302 -20.36 12.43 -12.22
N GLY A 303 -20.53 13.49 -11.43
CA GLY A 303 -21.16 13.43 -10.10
C GLY A 303 -20.35 12.68 -9.04
N TRP A 304 -19.04 12.50 -9.24
CA TRP A 304 -18.19 11.79 -8.28
C TRP A 304 -17.89 12.68 -7.08
N ASP A 305 -18.19 12.17 -5.88
CA ASP A 305 -17.73 12.76 -4.62
C ASP A 305 -16.26 12.40 -4.33
N LEU A 306 -15.72 12.90 -3.22
CA LEU A 306 -14.32 12.63 -2.84
C LEU A 306 -14.06 11.13 -2.56
N MET A 307 -15.07 10.38 -2.12
CA MET A 307 -14.94 8.96 -1.84
C MET A 307 -14.85 8.16 -3.14
N GLU A 308 -15.71 8.48 -4.10
CA GLU A 308 -15.67 7.89 -5.44
C GLU A 308 -14.40 8.28 -6.19
N ILE A 309 -13.94 9.54 -6.11
CA ILE A 309 -12.66 9.97 -6.69
C ILE A 309 -11.50 9.15 -6.11
N GLY A 310 -11.46 8.95 -4.79
CA GLY A 310 -10.45 8.12 -4.14
C GLY A 310 -10.52 6.65 -4.55
N HIS A 311 -11.73 6.08 -4.68
CA HIS A 311 -11.92 4.73 -5.17
C HIS A 311 -11.47 4.57 -6.64
N ARG A 312 -11.90 5.46 -7.53
CA ARG A 312 -11.46 5.48 -8.94
C ARG A 312 -9.97 5.68 -9.09
N THR A 313 -9.34 6.42 -8.18
CA THR A 313 -7.88 6.56 -8.13
C THR A 313 -7.21 5.22 -7.84
N LEU A 314 -7.73 4.42 -6.90
CA LEU A 314 -7.23 3.07 -6.64
C LEU A 314 -7.33 2.22 -7.91
N ILE A 315 -8.47 2.25 -8.61
CA ILE A 315 -8.66 1.53 -9.87
C ILE A 315 -7.66 1.98 -10.94
N LEU A 316 -7.47 3.29 -11.07
CA LEU A 316 -6.50 3.90 -11.99
C LEU A 316 -5.09 3.36 -11.76
N GLU A 317 -4.63 3.30 -10.51
CA GLU A 317 -3.30 2.76 -10.20
C GLU A 317 -3.15 1.27 -10.54
N GLN A 318 -4.22 0.50 -10.37
CA GLN A 318 -4.23 -0.91 -10.76
C GLN A 318 -4.15 -1.05 -12.29
N LEU A 319 -4.80 -0.17 -13.06
CA LEU A 319 -4.63 -0.11 -14.51
C LEU A 319 -3.17 0.21 -14.90
N LEU A 320 -2.52 1.12 -14.19
CA LEU A 320 -1.13 1.55 -14.44
C LEU A 320 -0.04 0.57 -13.96
N THR A 321 -0.41 -0.59 -13.42
CA THR A 321 0.53 -1.60 -12.86
C THR A 321 1.32 -1.14 -11.63
N SER A 322 1.10 0.08 -11.11
CA SER A 322 1.86 0.62 -9.98
C SER A 322 1.50 -0.04 -8.65
N GLY A 323 0.30 -0.63 -8.53
CA GLY A 323 -0.03 -1.59 -7.48
C GLY A 323 -0.08 -1.05 -6.05
N GLY A 324 -0.57 0.18 -5.84
CA GLY A 324 -0.61 0.85 -4.54
C GLY A 324 -1.79 0.46 -3.63
N GLY A 325 -1.73 0.96 -2.39
CA GLY A 325 -2.86 0.96 -1.46
C GLY A 325 -3.71 2.23 -1.60
N TRP A 326 -4.69 2.39 -0.72
CA TRP A 326 -5.62 3.51 -0.81
C TRP A 326 -5.21 4.78 -0.05
N GLN A 327 -4.15 4.74 0.78
CA GLN A 327 -3.85 5.85 1.69
C GLN A 327 -3.45 7.15 1.00
N ASP A 328 -2.84 7.06 -0.19
CA ASP A 328 -2.18 8.20 -0.84
C ASP A 328 -3.21 9.21 -1.33
N GLN A 329 -4.19 8.72 -2.09
CA GLN A 329 -5.27 9.52 -2.63
C GLN A 329 -6.14 10.10 -1.52
N TYR A 330 -6.62 9.28 -0.58
CA TYR A 330 -7.45 9.77 0.52
C TYR A 330 -6.66 10.71 1.43
N GLY A 331 -5.37 10.46 1.59
CA GLY A 331 -4.44 11.28 2.35
C GLY A 331 -4.32 12.71 1.84
N GLY A 332 -4.31 12.90 0.51
CA GLY A 332 -4.24 14.23 -0.11
C GLY A 332 -5.61 14.87 -0.32
N ILE A 333 -6.61 14.13 -0.82
CA ILE A 333 -7.88 14.75 -1.22
C ILE A 333 -8.78 15.12 -0.04
N LEU A 334 -8.64 14.46 1.12
CA LEU A 334 -9.40 14.80 2.32
C LEU A 334 -8.58 15.77 3.20
N PRO A 335 -9.21 16.80 3.80
CA PRO A 335 -8.51 17.79 4.60
C PRO A 335 -7.99 17.24 5.93
N GLY A 336 -7.13 18.03 6.56
CA GLY A 336 -6.75 17.85 7.96
C GLY A 336 -5.93 16.60 8.25
N ILE A 337 -5.83 16.32 9.56
CA ILE A 337 -5.28 15.08 10.10
C ILE A 337 -6.43 14.11 10.26
N LYS A 338 -6.20 12.85 9.88
CA LYS A 338 -7.28 11.86 9.81
C LYS A 338 -6.77 10.47 10.11
N TYR A 339 -7.64 9.71 10.74
CA TYR A 339 -7.56 8.26 10.84
C TYR A 339 -8.54 7.66 9.84
N LEU A 340 -8.00 6.86 8.92
CA LEU A 340 -8.72 6.20 7.86
C LEU A 340 -8.77 4.71 8.16
N GLU A 341 -9.96 4.11 8.09
CA GLU A 341 -10.19 2.71 8.41
C GLU A 341 -11.09 2.04 7.37
N THR A 342 -10.65 0.92 6.80
CA THR A 342 -11.50 0.01 6.02
C THR A 342 -11.79 -1.26 6.80
N VAL A 343 -12.85 -1.96 6.42
CA VAL A 343 -13.17 -3.30 6.91
C VAL A 343 -12.69 -4.35 5.90
N PRO A 344 -12.55 -5.63 6.29
CA PRO A 344 -12.35 -6.71 5.33
C PRO A 344 -13.43 -6.72 4.25
N GLY A 345 -13.02 -6.99 3.02
CA GLY A 345 -13.90 -7.08 1.86
C GLY A 345 -13.41 -6.30 0.65
N MET A 346 -14.18 -6.35 -0.43
CA MET A 346 -13.82 -5.73 -1.70
C MET A 346 -14.02 -4.20 -1.70
N ASP A 347 -14.94 -3.71 -0.88
CA ASP A 347 -15.18 -2.28 -0.70
C ASP A 347 -14.10 -1.68 0.22
N GLN A 348 -13.14 -1.00 -0.40
CA GLN A 348 -12.02 -0.35 0.28
C GLN A 348 -12.19 1.18 0.31
N ARG A 349 -13.43 1.67 0.44
CA ARG A 349 -13.71 3.08 0.78
C ARG A 349 -13.53 3.28 2.29
N PRO A 350 -12.54 4.04 2.76
CA PRO A 350 -12.27 4.18 4.18
C PRO A 350 -13.32 5.03 4.89
N GLN A 351 -13.67 4.62 6.10
CA GLN A 351 -14.31 5.49 7.08
C GLN A 351 -13.29 6.51 7.57
N VAL A 352 -13.71 7.78 7.66
CA VAL A 352 -12.84 8.90 8.00
C VAL A 352 -13.16 9.39 9.40
N ARG A 353 -12.15 9.48 10.27
CA ARG A 353 -12.24 10.13 11.57
C ARG A 353 -11.23 11.27 11.64
N TRP A 354 -11.72 12.51 11.65
CA TRP A 354 -10.88 13.69 11.75
C TRP A 354 -10.27 13.82 13.15
N LEU A 355 -9.02 14.24 13.19
CA LEU A 355 -8.21 14.36 14.39
C LEU A 355 -7.96 15.84 14.74
N PRO A 356 -7.80 16.18 16.04
CA PRO A 356 -7.45 17.54 16.45
C PRO A 356 -6.10 17.98 15.88
N ASP A 357 -6.03 19.25 15.46
CA ASP A 357 -4.85 19.85 14.83
C ASP A 357 -4.15 20.92 15.67
N GLN A 358 -4.62 21.14 16.91
CA GLN A 358 -4.19 22.23 17.78
C GLN A 358 -2.67 22.33 17.94
N PHE A 359 -1.97 21.20 18.14
CA PHE A 359 -0.52 21.19 18.30
C PHE A 359 0.26 21.30 16.98
N PHE A 360 -0.39 21.02 15.85
CA PHE A 360 0.19 21.29 14.53
C PHE A 360 0.11 22.77 14.16
N ARG A 361 -0.81 23.52 14.78
CA ARG A 361 -0.94 24.97 14.63
C ARG A 361 -0.30 25.78 15.76
N HIS A 362 0.02 25.16 16.89
CA HIS A 362 0.66 25.85 18.00
C HIS A 362 2.10 26.25 17.61
N PRO A 363 2.48 27.55 17.62
CA PRO A 363 3.76 28.01 17.08
C PRO A 363 4.98 27.25 17.61
N ASP A 364 5.05 27.03 18.92
CA ASP A 364 6.18 26.32 19.55
C ASP A 364 6.30 24.86 19.09
N GLN A 365 5.18 24.18 18.87
CA GLN A 365 5.16 22.77 18.47
C GLN A 365 5.32 22.63 16.96
N GLN A 366 4.68 23.51 16.18
CA GLN A 366 4.88 23.63 14.74
C GLN A 366 6.35 23.86 14.39
N ALA A 367 7.04 24.72 15.14
CA ALA A 367 8.48 24.95 14.96
C ALA A 367 9.33 23.69 15.19
N CYS A 368 8.84 22.72 15.96
CA CYS A 368 9.51 21.45 16.22
C CYS A 368 9.30 20.40 15.10
N MET A 369 8.36 20.64 14.17
CA MET A 369 8.08 19.73 13.06
C MET A 369 8.76 20.23 11.79
N LEU A 370 9.73 19.47 11.32
CA LEU A 370 10.58 19.84 10.20
C LEU A 370 10.35 18.87 9.04
N LEU A 371 10.10 19.42 7.86
CA LEU A 371 10.02 18.67 6.61
C LEU A 371 11.28 18.94 5.79
N TYR A 372 12.06 17.90 5.54
CA TYR A 372 13.37 18.01 4.90
C TYR A 372 13.41 17.15 3.63
N TYR A 373 13.60 17.78 2.47
CA TYR A 373 13.86 17.05 1.23
C TYR A 373 15.32 16.61 1.19
N THR A 374 15.56 15.31 1.07
CA THR A 374 16.92 14.74 1.10
C THR A 374 17.71 14.97 -0.18
N GLY A 375 17.04 15.32 -1.30
CA GLY A 375 17.67 15.38 -2.62
C GLY A 375 17.99 14.00 -3.23
N ILE A 376 17.70 12.92 -2.50
CA ILE A 376 17.93 11.54 -2.93
C ILE A 376 16.62 10.99 -3.45
N THR A 377 16.60 10.49 -4.68
CA THR A 377 15.43 9.83 -5.27
C THR A 377 15.79 8.41 -5.68
N ARG A 378 15.07 7.42 -5.16
CA ARG A 378 15.16 6.03 -5.63
C ARG A 378 13.78 5.53 -5.99
N VAL A 379 13.67 4.85 -7.12
CA VAL A 379 12.43 4.21 -7.53
C VAL A 379 12.22 2.97 -6.67
N ALA A 380 11.22 3.00 -5.77
CA ALA A 380 10.91 1.94 -4.83
C ALA A 380 10.15 0.73 -5.45
N HIS A 381 10.08 0.61 -6.79
CA HIS A 381 9.24 -0.39 -7.46
C HIS A 381 9.53 -1.83 -7.02
N ASN A 382 10.78 -2.16 -6.66
CA ASN A 382 11.13 -3.51 -6.21
C ASN A 382 10.64 -3.82 -4.79
N ILE A 383 10.44 -2.82 -3.93
CA ILE A 383 10.06 -3.01 -2.51
C ILE A 383 8.59 -3.46 -2.42
N LEU A 384 7.71 -2.80 -3.17
CA LEU A 384 6.27 -3.08 -3.21
C LEU A 384 5.98 -4.52 -3.64
N GLY A 385 6.62 -4.97 -4.72
CA GLY A 385 6.41 -6.32 -5.26
C GLY A 385 6.75 -7.42 -4.26
N GLU A 386 7.89 -7.33 -3.57
CA GLU A 386 8.31 -8.37 -2.62
C GLU A 386 7.42 -8.41 -1.36
N ILE A 387 7.02 -7.25 -0.83
CA ILE A 387 6.11 -7.20 0.32
C ILE A 387 4.74 -7.78 -0.06
N VAL A 388 4.19 -7.41 -1.23
CA VAL A 388 2.90 -7.94 -1.71
C VAL A 388 2.99 -9.45 -2.00
N ARG A 389 4.10 -9.96 -2.55
CA ARG A 389 4.36 -11.41 -2.64
C ARG A 389 4.32 -12.07 -1.27
N GLY A 390 4.94 -11.45 -0.27
CA GLY A 390 4.87 -11.91 1.12
C GLY A 390 3.43 -12.00 1.65
N MET A 391 2.58 -11.03 1.32
CA MET A 391 1.16 -11.04 1.67
C MET A 391 0.39 -12.16 0.93
N PHE A 392 0.59 -12.31 -0.38
CA PHE A 392 -0.01 -13.41 -1.17
C PHE A 392 0.44 -14.79 -0.67
N LEU A 393 1.60 -14.90 -0.05
CA LEU A 393 2.11 -16.15 0.51
C LEU A 393 1.74 -16.36 1.99
N ASN A 394 0.91 -15.50 2.58
CA ASN A 394 0.61 -15.54 4.02
C ASN A 394 1.88 -15.66 4.88
N SER A 395 2.95 -14.97 4.48
CA SER A 395 4.25 -15.05 5.16
C SER A 395 4.10 -14.52 6.58
N SER A 396 4.32 -15.39 7.57
CA SER A 396 4.11 -15.06 8.99
C SER A 396 4.97 -13.86 9.41
N GLN A 397 6.20 -13.77 8.89
CA GLN A 397 7.10 -12.66 9.15
C GLN A 397 6.51 -11.33 8.66
N HIS A 398 6.14 -11.24 7.38
CA HIS A 398 5.58 -10.03 6.78
C HIS A 398 4.24 -9.65 7.42
N LEU A 399 3.32 -10.61 7.54
CA LEU A 399 2.01 -10.38 8.12
C LEU A 399 2.09 -9.94 9.59
N SER A 400 3.01 -10.48 10.39
CA SER A 400 3.16 -10.03 11.79
C SER A 400 3.60 -8.57 11.88
N HIS A 401 4.48 -8.10 10.98
CA HIS A 401 4.92 -6.71 10.97
C HIS A 401 3.81 -5.77 10.49
N ILE A 402 3.06 -6.16 9.45
CA ILE A 402 1.91 -5.36 8.98
C ILE A 402 0.81 -5.32 10.04
N HIS A 403 0.59 -6.42 10.77
CA HIS A 403 -0.35 -6.44 11.89
C HIS A 403 0.08 -5.52 13.05
N GLN A 404 1.39 -5.42 13.31
CA GLN A 404 1.90 -4.43 14.26
C GLN A 404 1.65 -3.00 13.77
N LEU A 405 1.86 -2.71 12.47
CA LEU A 405 1.53 -1.41 11.87
C LEU A 405 0.04 -1.07 12.01
N TYR A 406 -0.84 -2.06 11.85
CA TYR A 406 -2.30 -1.92 11.99
C TYR A 406 -2.71 -1.48 13.40
N HIS A 407 -2.18 -2.12 14.45
CA HIS A 407 -2.44 -1.71 15.83
C HIS A 407 -1.77 -0.39 16.18
N HIS A 408 -0.55 -0.16 15.67
CA HIS A 408 0.20 1.07 15.87
C HIS A 408 -0.52 2.31 15.32
N ALA A 409 -1.24 2.18 14.20
CA ALA A 409 -2.09 3.25 13.67
C ALA A 409 -3.18 3.67 14.66
N GLN A 410 -3.85 2.71 15.31
CA GLN A 410 -4.87 3.00 16.32
C GLN A 410 -4.25 3.64 17.58
N GLN A 411 -3.09 3.19 18.02
CA GLN A 411 -2.37 3.82 19.13
C GLN A 411 -1.97 5.27 18.81
N THR A 412 -1.53 5.52 17.58
CA THR A 412 -1.19 6.86 17.09
C THR A 412 -2.43 7.77 17.07
N TYR A 413 -3.57 7.26 16.62
CA TYR A 413 -4.86 7.95 16.69
C TYR A 413 -5.20 8.39 18.13
N GLU A 414 -5.06 7.50 19.11
CA GLU A 414 -5.32 7.82 20.53
C GLU A 414 -4.36 8.88 21.09
N VAL A 415 -3.09 8.83 20.72
CA VAL A 415 -2.07 9.81 21.14
C VAL A 415 -2.39 11.21 20.61
N ILE A 416 -2.81 11.32 19.34
CA ILE A 416 -3.19 12.59 18.72
C ILE A 416 -4.43 13.17 19.39
N GLN A 417 -5.43 12.33 19.67
CA GLN A 417 -6.65 12.73 20.42
C GLN A 417 -6.32 13.33 21.80
N ARG A 418 -5.27 12.84 22.47
CA ARG A 418 -4.82 13.35 23.77
C ARG A 418 -3.93 14.60 23.69
N GLY A 419 -3.56 15.06 22.48
CA GLY A 419 -2.75 16.27 22.28
C GLY A 419 -1.30 16.15 22.77
N GLN A 420 -0.70 14.95 22.75
CA GLN A 420 0.60 14.69 23.37
C GLN A 420 1.76 14.68 22.36
N TYR A 421 2.33 15.85 22.05
CA TYR A 421 3.41 16.01 21.06
C TYR A 421 4.58 15.03 21.24
N ARG A 422 5.14 14.91 22.45
CA ARG A 422 6.28 14.01 22.70
C ARG A 422 5.96 12.54 22.42
N GLN A 423 4.73 12.13 22.73
CA GLN A 423 4.28 10.77 22.43
C GLN A 423 4.06 10.59 20.93
N LEU A 424 3.52 11.60 20.22
CA LEU A 424 3.42 11.56 18.76
C LEU A 424 4.79 11.39 18.10
N ALA A 425 5.80 12.14 18.55
CA ALA A 425 7.17 11.97 18.05
C ALA A 425 7.70 10.55 18.25
N SER A 426 7.41 9.94 19.41
CA SER A 426 7.72 8.53 19.66
C SER A 426 6.92 7.59 18.75
N MET A 427 5.66 7.89 18.45
CA MET A 427 4.85 7.09 17.52
C MET A 427 5.41 7.16 16.10
N VAL A 428 5.83 8.34 15.64
CA VAL A 428 6.48 8.54 14.33
C VAL A 428 7.80 7.76 14.25
N ARG A 429 8.62 7.78 15.31
CA ARG A 429 9.83 6.95 15.41
C ARG A 429 9.48 5.46 15.33
N ARG A 430 8.47 5.01 16.07
CA ARG A 430 8.04 3.61 16.06
C ARG A 430 7.54 3.17 14.68
N THR A 431 6.80 4.04 13.97
CA THR A 431 6.41 3.78 12.57
C THR A 431 7.65 3.54 11.71
N TRP A 432 8.70 4.34 11.90
CA TRP A 432 9.95 4.19 11.14
C TRP A 432 10.65 2.86 11.40
N GLU A 433 10.74 2.45 12.67
CA GLU A 433 11.30 1.15 13.05
C GLU A 433 10.53 -0.02 12.42
N LEU A 434 9.19 0.04 12.46
CA LEU A 434 8.33 -0.97 11.85
C LEU A 434 8.49 -1.03 10.33
N ASN A 435 8.54 0.13 9.65
CA ASN A 435 8.76 0.18 8.20
C ASN A 435 10.13 -0.40 7.82
N ARG A 436 11.18 -0.10 8.60
CA ARG A 436 12.52 -0.67 8.38
C ARG A 436 12.60 -2.16 8.66
N ALA A 437 11.81 -2.67 9.60
CA ALA A 437 11.72 -4.11 9.88
C ALA A 437 10.97 -4.87 8.77
N LEU A 438 10.05 -4.19 8.08
CA LEU A 438 9.33 -4.74 6.93
C LEU A 438 10.23 -4.84 5.69
N ASP A 439 11.01 -3.81 5.39
CA ASP A 439 12.01 -3.86 4.31
C ASP A 439 13.28 -3.07 4.65
N ASN A 440 14.42 -3.73 4.49
CA ASN A 440 15.74 -3.14 4.71
C ASN A 440 16.10 -2.05 3.68
N GLY A 441 15.50 -2.09 2.48
CA GLY A 441 15.67 -1.06 1.45
C GLY A 441 15.09 0.31 1.82
N THR A 442 14.24 0.36 2.85
CA THR A 442 13.55 1.56 3.33
C THR A 442 14.50 2.67 3.78
N ASN A 443 15.63 2.34 4.45
CA ASN A 443 16.60 3.32 4.96
C ASN A 443 18.00 3.16 4.33
N PRO A 444 18.27 3.76 3.16
CA PRO A 444 19.59 3.72 2.55
C PRO A 444 20.68 4.34 3.44
N PRO A 445 21.95 3.93 3.30
CA PRO A 445 23.06 4.48 4.08
C PRO A 445 23.16 6.01 4.02
N ALA A 446 22.87 6.61 2.87
CA ALA A 446 22.88 8.05 2.70
C ALA A 446 21.78 8.77 3.53
N VAL A 447 20.59 8.16 3.65
CA VAL A 447 19.51 8.70 4.50
C VAL A 447 19.85 8.51 5.98
N ALA A 448 20.41 7.35 6.34
CA ALA A 448 20.89 7.09 7.69
C ALA A 448 21.97 8.10 8.12
N ALA A 449 22.89 8.47 7.22
CA ALA A 449 23.92 9.47 7.48
C ALA A 449 23.36 10.88 7.71
N ILE A 450 22.24 11.24 7.08
CA ILE A 450 21.55 12.52 7.35
C ILE A 450 20.98 12.49 8.77
N LEU A 451 20.27 11.42 9.14
CA LEU A 451 19.66 11.30 10.46
C LEU A 451 20.71 11.26 11.59
N ALA A 452 21.83 10.56 11.39
CA ALA A 452 22.89 10.44 12.37
C ALA A 452 23.53 11.80 12.76
N GLN A 453 23.54 12.77 11.85
CA GLN A 453 24.07 14.13 12.13
C GLN A 453 23.22 14.91 13.14
N VAL A 454 21.93 14.56 13.24
CA VAL A 454 20.94 15.36 13.98
C VAL A 454 20.16 14.57 15.02
N GLU A 455 20.46 13.28 15.19
CA GLU A 455 19.71 12.33 16.02
C GLU A 455 19.54 12.81 17.46
N ASP A 456 20.59 13.42 18.04
CA ASP A 456 20.59 13.95 19.41
C ASP A 456 19.56 15.06 19.64
N TRP A 457 19.09 15.73 18.59
CA TRP A 457 18.09 16.80 18.68
C TRP A 457 16.67 16.31 18.34
N LEU A 458 16.53 15.07 17.86
CA LEU A 458 15.26 14.52 17.42
C LEU A 458 14.56 13.69 18.51
N ALA A 459 13.25 13.91 18.66
CA ALA A 459 12.35 13.04 19.41
C ALA A 459 11.80 11.91 18.54
N GLY A 460 11.71 12.10 17.23
CA GLY A 460 11.38 11.07 16.26
C GLY A 460 11.62 11.54 14.83
N ALA A 461 11.85 10.62 13.92
CA ALA A 461 11.93 10.93 12.50
C ALA A 461 11.57 9.70 11.66
N LYS A 462 11.05 9.95 10.46
CA LYS A 462 10.78 8.90 9.48
C LYS A 462 10.95 9.45 8.06
N LEU A 463 11.31 8.56 7.15
CA LEU A 463 11.17 8.82 5.72
C LEU A 463 9.69 8.61 5.35
N LEU A 464 9.16 9.49 4.50
CA LEU A 464 7.79 9.42 4.04
C LEU A 464 7.67 8.53 2.81
N GLY A 465 6.56 7.80 2.69
CA GLY A 465 6.29 6.88 1.58
C GLY A 465 7.04 5.54 1.70
N ALA A 466 7.20 4.84 0.57
CA ALA A 466 7.74 3.48 0.51
C ALA A 466 9.25 3.37 0.81
N GLY A 467 9.95 4.48 1.02
CA GLY A 467 11.37 4.51 1.38
C GLY A 467 12.33 4.75 0.21
N GLY A 468 13.64 4.67 0.49
CA GLY A 468 14.70 4.79 -0.54
C GLY A 468 15.16 6.21 -0.89
N GLY A 469 14.42 7.25 -0.46
CA GLY A 469 14.75 8.66 -0.66
C GLY A 469 13.54 9.57 -0.40
N GLY A 470 13.60 10.82 -0.84
CA GLY A 470 12.48 11.76 -0.77
C GLY A 470 12.49 12.64 0.47
N PHE A 471 11.36 12.77 1.14
CA PHE A 471 11.18 13.66 2.29
C PHE A 471 11.29 12.93 3.63
N LEU A 472 12.02 13.54 4.56
CA LEU A 472 12.06 13.19 5.97
C LEU A 472 11.08 14.09 6.74
N LEU A 473 10.21 13.47 7.53
CA LEU A 473 9.49 14.14 8.61
C LEU A 473 10.33 13.98 9.88
N MET A 474 10.80 15.10 10.42
CA MET A 474 11.62 15.15 11.63
C MET A 474 10.85 15.89 12.72
N MET A 475 10.76 15.27 13.89
CA MET A 475 10.13 15.84 15.09
C MET A 475 11.22 16.11 16.12
N ALA A 476 11.54 17.37 16.33
CA ALA A 476 12.56 17.81 17.29
C ALA A 476 12.06 17.70 18.74
N LYS A 477 12.98 17.66 19.70
CA LYS A 477 12.66 17.60 21.14
C LYS A 477 11.97 18.88 21.65
N ASP A 478 12.38 20.03 21.12
CA ASP A 478 11.88 21.38 21.40
C ASP A 478 12.33 22.34 20.27
N ALA A 479 11.92 23.60 20.36
CA ALA A 479 12.19 24.62 19.34
C ALA A 479 13.70 24.94 19.20
N GLN A 480 14.47 24.86 20.29
CA GLN A 480 15.92 25.09 20.24
C GLN A 480 16.62 23.93 19.51
N ALA A 481 16.22 22.69 19.81
CA ALA A 481 16.68 21.51 19.10
C ALA A 481 16.33 21.60 17.61
N ALA A 482 15.11 22.05 17.27
CA ALA A 482 14.70 22.25 15.88
C ALA A 482 15.58 23.27 15.13
N ALA A 483 15.94 24.37 15.79
CA ALA A 483 16.86 25.36 15.23
C ALA A 483 18.25 24.77 14.97
N ARG A 484 18.78 23.93 15.87
CA ARG A 484 20.07 23.24 15.68
C ARG A 484 20.02 22.24 14.52
N VAL A 485 18.92 21.49 14.38
CA VAL A 485 18.71 20.60 13.22
C VAL A 485 18.75 21.40 11.93
N ARG A 486 18.05 22.55 11.88
CA ARG A 486 18.05 23.44 10.71
C ARG A 486 19.45 23.95 10.38
N GLU A 487 20.16 24.47 11.39
CA GLU A 487 21.52 24.98 11.23
C GLU A 487 22.47 23.90 10.68
N SER A 488 22.49 22.72 11.31
CA SER A 488 23.38 21.63 10.92
C SER A 488 23.16 21.17 9.48
N LEU A 489 21.90 20.95 9.06
CA LEU A 489 21.58 20.45 7.72
C LEU A 489 21.63 21.52 6.63
N CYS A 490 21.58 22.81 6.99
CA CYS A 490 21.82 23.91 6.07
C CYS A 490 23.32 24.17 5.86
N GLN A 491 24.15 24.02 6.90
CA GLN A 491 25.61 24.16 6.78
C GLN A 491 26.25 22.96 6.08
N ASN A 492 25.72 21.76 6.31
CA ASN A 492 26.26 20.51 5.77
C ASN A 492 25.18 19.72 5.00
N PRO A 493 24.63 20.26 3.90
CA PRO A 493 23.64 19.54 3.11
C PRO A 493 24.29 18.32 2.45
N PRO A 494 23.59 17.16 2.39
CA PRO A 494 24.12 15.94 1.77
C PRO A 494 24.34 16.09 0.25
N ASN A 495 23.67 17.05 -0.40
CA ASN A 495 23.80 17.38 -1.82
C ASN A 495 23.16 18.76 -2.10
N ALA A 496 23.34 19.29 -3.31
CA ALA A 496 22.85 20.61 -3.72
C ALA A 496 21.31 20.73 -3.79
N LEU A 497 20.57 19.63 -3.80
CA LEU A 497 19.11 19.63 -3.88
C LEU A 497 18.45 19.59 -2.49
N ALA A 498 19.18 19.18 -1.47
CA ALA A 498 18.66 18.95 -0.14
C ALA A 498 18.31 20.27 0.56
N ARG A 499 17.11 20.36 1.13
CA ARG A 499 16.56 21.62 1.69
C ARG A 499 15.37 21.38 2.60
N PHE A 500 15.14 22.31 3.53
CA PHE A 500 13.89 22.38 4.26
C PHE A 500 12.78 22.92 3.37
N VAL A 501 11.56 22.41 3.59
CA VAL A 501 10.34 22.88 2.93
C VAL A 501 9.34 23.22 4.03
N GLU A 502 8.69 24.38 3.91
CA GLU A 502 7.63 24.73 4.83
C GLU A 502 6.38 23.95 4.48
N PHE A 503 5.68 23.48 5.50
CA PHE A 503 4.39 22.83 5.33
C PHE A 503 3.38 23.33 6.35
N ALA A 504 2.12 23.32 5.94
CA ALA A 504 0.97 23.61 6.78
C ALA A 504 -0.10 22.55 6.53
N ILE A 505 -0.93 22.27 7.54
CA ILE A 505 -2.08 21.39 7.34
C ILE A 505 -3.04 22.05 6.36
N SER A 506 -3.51 21.30 5.37
CA SER A 506 -4.55 21.76 4.46
C SER A 506 -5.92 21.64 5.11
N ASP A 507 -6.65 22.74 5.15
CA ASP A 507 -8.02 22.81 5.67
C ASP A 507 -9.06 22.29 4.69
N THR A 508 -8.69 22.08 3.42
CA THR A 508 -9.67 21.89 2.35
C THR A 508 -9.50 20.59 1.59
N GLY A 509 -8.29 20.01 1.53
CA GLY A 509 -8.03 18.84 0.69
C GLY A 509 -8.12 19.21 -0.80
N LEU A 510 -8.66 18.31 -1.63
CA LEU A 510 -8.91 18.55 -3.05
C LEU A 510 -9.94 19.67 -3.22
N GLN A 511 -9.57 20.71 -3.94
CA GLN A 511 -10.48 21.78 -4.34
C GLN A 511 -10.62 21.78 -5.85
N VAL A 512 -11.86 21.93 -6.33
CA VAL A 512 -12.17 22.11 -7.76
C VAL A 512 -12.98 23.37 -7.91
N THR A 513 -12.49 24.30 -8.73
CA THR A 513 -13.11 25.61 -8.99
C THR A 513 -13.29 25.82 -10.49
N ARG A 514 -14.20 26.71 -10.86
CA ARG A 514 -14.44 27.13 -12.26
C ARG A 514 -14.27 28.64 -12.33
N SER A 515 -13.72 29.13 -13.44
CA SER A 515 -13.64 30.56 -13.75
C SER A 515 -14.97 31.18 -14.14
#